data_AF-A0A1I6EE85-F1
#
_entry.id   AF-A0A1I6EE85-F1
#
_cell.length_a   1.000
_cell.length_b   1.000
_cell.length_c   1.000
_cell.angle_alpha   90.00
_cell.angle_beta   90.00
_cell.angle_gamma   90.00
#
_symmetry.space_group_name_H-M   'P 1'
#
loop_
_entity.id
_entity.type
_entity.pdbx_description
1 polymer ?
#
loop_
_entity_poly.entity_id
_entity_poly.type
_entity_poly.pdbx_seq_one_letter_code
_entity_poly.pdbx_strand_id
1 'polypeptide(L)' 'MGRIKVNMTLDAEVAASARALGLNMSRLAEAAIAEAAKTERNRQWRAENAAAIEGYAEEVARDGMPLARFRTF' A
#
# COMPACT_ATOMS: atom_id res chain seq x y z
N MET A 1 -18.68 -5.22 -6.17
CA MET A 1 -18.31 -4.07 -5.32
C MET A 1 -18.90 -2.82 -5.96
N GLY A 2 -19.67 -2.02 -5.23
CA GLY A 2 -20.35 -0.83 -5.78
C GLY A 2 -19.41 0.35 -5.97
N ARG A 3 -19.69 1.22 -6.95
CA ARG A 3 -19.00 2.52 -7.10
C ARG A 3 -19.83 3.60 -6.43
N ILE A 4 -19.16 4.47 -5.67
CA ILE A 4 -19.79 5.61 -4.99
C ILE A 4 -19.26 6.89 -5.63
N LYS A 5 -20.16 7.84 -5.90
CA LYS A 5 -19.77 9.16 -6.39
C LYS A 5 -19.22 9.98 -5.22
N VAL A 6 -18.03 10.54 -5.42
CA VAL A 6 -17.39 11.46 -4.46
C VAL A 6 -17.15 12.81 -5.13
N ASN A 7 -17.23 13.89 -4.36
CA ASN A 7 -16.84 15.23 -4.80
C ASN A 7 -15.43 15.51 -4.26
N MET A 8 -14.53 15.99 -5.12
CA MET A 8 -13.16 16.33 -4.76
C MET A 8 -12.75 17.64 -5.43
N THR A 9 -11.90 18.41 -4.76
CA THR A 9 -11.30 19.63 -5.30
C THR A 9 -9.93 19.27 -5.88
N LEU A 10 -9.69 19.65 -7.12
CA LEU A 10 -8.38 19.55 -7.78
C LEU A 10 -7.93 20.95 -8.19
N ASP A 11 -6.63 21.09 -8.36
CA ASP A 11 -6.04 22.24 -9.03
C ASP A 11 -6.67 22.42 -10.43
N ALA A 12 -6.99 23.68 -10.76
CA ALA A 12 -7.72 24.02 -11.98
C ALA A 12 -6.90 23.71 -13.24
N GLU A 13 -5.59 23.97 -13.22
CA GLU A 13 -4.69 23.73 -14.35
C GLU A 13 -4.49 22.23 -14.58
N VAL A 14 -4.39 21.44 -13.50
CA VAL A 14 -4.34 19.97 -13.59
C VAL A 14 -5.60 19.42 -14.23
N ALA A 15 -6.77 19.89 -13.79
CA ALA A 15 -8.05 19.44 -14.34
C ALA A 15 -8.26 19.88 -15.79
N ALA A 16 -7.82 21.09 -16.15
CA ALA A 16 -7.86 21.59 -17.53
C ALA A 16 -6.95 20.77 -18.45
N SER A 17 -5.71 20.54 -18.03
CA SER A 17 -4.73 19.74 -18.76
C SER A 17 -5.21 18.31 -18.99
N ALA A 18 -5.74 17.65 -17.96
CA ALA A 18 -6.28 16.30 -18.07
C ALA A 18 -7.45 16.22 -19.06
N ARG A 19 -8.35 17.22 -19.06
CA ARG A 19 -9.45 17.29 -20.04
C ARG A 19 -8.95 17.51 -21.46
N ALA A 20 -7.99 18.42 -21.66
CA ALA A 20 -7.43 18.70 -22.98
C ALA A 20 -6.77 17.45 -23.60
N LEU A 21 -6.19 16.59 -22.76
CA LEU A 21 -5.57 15.32 -23.15
C LEU A 21 -6.56 14.13 -23.19
N GLY A 22 -7.85 14.35 -22.92
CA GLY A 22 -8.86 13.28 -22.93
C GLY A 22 -8.68 12.22 -21.84
N LEU A 23 -8.02 12.56 -20.74
CA LEU A 23 -7.73 11.61 -19.66
C LEU A 23 -8.97 11.30 -18.82
N ASN A 24 -9.11 10.03 -18.42
CA ASN A 24 -10.16 9.62 -17.49
C ASN A 24 -9.73 9.92 -16.04
N MET A 25 -10.04 11.13 -15.58
CA MET A 25 -9.67 11.61 -14.23
C MET A 25 -10.16 10.69 -13.12
N SER A 26 -11.38 10.15 -13.22
CA SER A 26 -11.92 9.25 -12.19
C SER A 26 -11.10 7.96 -12.06
N ARG A 27 -10.71 7.37 -13.19
CA ARG A 27 -9.87 6.16 -13.20
C ARG A 27 -8.45 6.43 -12.67
N LEU A 28 -7.88 7.58 -13.03
CA LEU A 28 -6.56 8.00 -12.52
C LEU A 28 -6.60 8.24 -11.01
N ALA A 29 -7.62 8.95 -10.53
CA ALA A 29 -7.82 9.20 -9.10
C ALA A 29 -8.04 7.90 -8.33
N GLU A 30 -8.88 6.99 -8.84
CA GLU A 30 -9.12 5.67 -8.23
C GLU A 30 -7.82 4.87 -8.08
N ALA A 31 -7.00 4.79 -9.13
CA ALA A 31 -5.72 4.10 -9.07
C ALA A 31 -4.74 4.73 -8.06
N ALA A 32 -4.62 6.06 -8.08
CA ALA A 32 -3.75 6.79 -7.16
C ALA A 32 -4.17 6.59 -5.69
N ILE A 33 -5.47 6.69 -5.42
CA ILE A 33 -6.03 6.48 -4.07
C ILE A 33 -5.82 5.03 -3.62
N ALA A 34 -6.03 4.05 -4.50
CA ALA A 34 -5.84 2.65 -4.16
C ALA A 34 -4.39 2.33 -3.76
N GLU A 35 -3.42 2.84 -4.51
CA GLU A 35 -2.00 2.65 -4.20
C GLU A 35 -1.58 3.40 -2.93
N ALA A 36 -2.06 4.63 -2.73
CA ALA A 36 -1.83 5.39 -1.49
C ALA A 36 -2.41 4.65 -0.27
N ALA A 37 -3.65 4.16 -0.37
CA ALA A 37 -4.31 3.43 0.71
C ALA A 37 -3.63 2.08 1.01
N LYS A 38 -3.14 1.38 -0.01
CA LYS A 38 -2.33 0.17 0.17
C LYS A 38 -1.02 0.47 0.90
N THR A 39 -0.34 1.54 0.50
CA THR A 39 0.93 1.98 1.11
C THR A 39 0.73 2.33 2.59
N GLU A 40 -0.28 3.14 2.91
CA GLU A 40 -0.56 3.52 4.29
C GLU A 40 -1.02 2.36 5.15
N ARG A 41 -1.86 1.45 4.63
CA ARG A 41 -2.22 0.23 5.37
C ARG A 41 -1.00 -0.63 5.69
N ASN A 42 -0.09 -0.80 4.72
CA ASN A 42 1.14 -1.54 4.96
C ASN A 42 2.04 -0.83 5.98
N ARG A 43 2.09 0.51 5.98
CA ARG A 43 2.84 1.29 6.97
C ARG A 43 2.28 1.09 8.38
N GLN A 44 0.95 1.21 8.53
CA GLN A 44 0.26 1.01 9.80
C GLN A 44 0.44 -0.41 10.32
N TRP A 45 0.23 -1.42 9.46
CA TRP A 45 0.42 -2.81 9.83
C TRP A 45 1.85 -3.09 10.33
N ARG A 46 2.88 -2.57 9.65
CA ARG A 46 4.27 -2.73 10.11
C ARG A 46 4.50 -2.07 11.46
N ALA A 47 3.93 -0.89 11.71
CA ALA A 47 4.06 -0.21 13.00
C ALA A 47 3.37 -0.99 14.12
N GLU A 48 2.14 -1.48 13.87
CA GLU A 48 1.36 -2.28 14.82
C GLU A 48 2.05 -3.62 15.15
N ASN A 49 2.74 -4.22 14.18
CA ASN A 49 3.39 -5.52 14.33
C ASN A 49 4.90 -5.42 14.60
N ALA A 50 5.43 -4.21 14.84
CA ALA A 50 6.87 -3.98 14.99
C ALA A 50 7.49 -4.86 16.09
N ALA A 51 6.86 -4.90 17.28
CA ALA A 51 7.35 -5.71 18.40
C ALA A 51 7.32 -7.22 18.11
N ALA A 52 6.31 -7.71 17.39
CA ALA A 52 6.23 -9.12 17.02
C ALA A 52 7.29 -9.48 15.97
N ILE A 53 7.54 -8.59 15.01
CA ILE A 53 8.57 -8.74 13.99
C ILE A 53 9.96 -8.74 14.64
N GLU A 54 10.21 -7.82 15.56
CA GLU A 54 11.48 -7.73 16.30
C GLU A 54 11.71 -8.97 17.16
N GLY A 55 10.71 -9.39 17.95
CA GLY A 55 10.80 -10.60 18.77
C GLY A 55 11.09 -11.86 17.93
N TYR A 56 10.46 -11.98 16.75
CA TYR A 56 10.76 -13.09 15.84
C TYR A 56 12.17 -12.99 15.23
N ALA A 57 12.63 -11.77 14.90
CA ALA A 57 13.98 -11.56 14.39
C ALA A 57 15.05 -11.95 15.44
N GLU A 58 14.83 -11.62 16.71
CA GLU A 58 15.69 -12.02 17.81
C GLU A 58 15.71 -13.54 18.01
N GLU A 59 14.55 -14.19 17.96
CA GLU A 59 14.45 -15.65 18.03
C GLU A 59 15.25 -16.31 16.91
N VAL A 60 15.08 -15.88 15.66
CA VAL A 60 15.84 -16.40 14.51
C VAL A 60 17.34 -16.13 14.65
N ALA A 61 17.74 -14.96 15.18
CA ALA A 61 19.15 -14.65 15.39
C ALA A 61 19.79 -15.54 16.46
N ARG A 62 19.05 -15.88 17.51
CA ARG A 62 19.50 -16.73 18.62
C ARG A 62 19.49 -18.21 18.25
N ASP A 63 18.39 -18.69 17.69
CA ASP A 63 18.09 -20.12 17.54
C ASP A 63 18.28 -20.62 16.09
N GLY A 64 18.51 -19.71 15.15
CA GLY A 64 18.54 -19.99 13.72
C GLY A 64 17.13 -20.08 13.12
N MET A 65 17.07 -20.25 11.79
CA MET A 65 15.78 -20.37 11.09
C MET A 65 15.05 -21.66 11.51
N PRO A 66 13.80 -21.56 12.02
CA PRO A 66 13.01 -22.72 12.35
C PRO A 66 12.88 -23.66 11.14
N LEU A 67 12.96 -24.96 11.40
CA LEU A 67 12.83 -26.01 10.38
C LEU A 67 13.87 -25.96 9.24
N ALA A 68 14.93 -25.14 9.34
CA ALA A 68 15.97 -25.04 8.30
C ALA A 68 16.60 -26.41 7.96
N ARG A 69 16.68 -27.32 8.94
CA ARG A 69 17.16 -28.70 8.75
C ARG A 69 16.36 -29.54 7.74
N PHE A 70 15.13 -29.13 7.40
CA PHE A 70 14.28 -29.82 6.43
C PHE A 70 14.24 -29.12 5.06
N ARG A 71 14.98 -28.01 4.89
CA ARG A 71 15.04 -27.29 3.61
C ARG A 71 15.89 -28.09 2.60
N THR A 72 15.28 -28.48 1.49
CA THR A 72 15.90 -29.37 0.48
C THR A 72 16.35 -28.66 -0.81
N PHE A 73 16.24 -27.32 -0.90
CA PHE A 73 16.78 -26.49 -1.98
C PHE A 73 16.94 -25.01 -1.57
#